data_AF-A0A9D9HAW8-F1
#
_entry.id   AF-A0A9D9HAW8-F1
#
_cell.length_a   1.000
_cell.length_b   1.000
_cell.length_c   1.000
_cell.angle_alpha   90.00
_cell.angle_beta   90.00
_cell.angle_gamma   90.00
#
_symmetry.space_group_name_H-M   'P 1'
#
loop_
_entity.id
_entity.type
_entity.pdbx_description
1 polymer ?
#
loop_
_entity_poly.entity_id
_entity_poly.type
_entity_poly.pdbx_seq_one_letter_code
_entity_poly.pdbx_strand_id
1 'polypeptide(L)'
;MRRNLGLSERKENTRGPFHTDVVLFEPDEILEHYNQSVCDIRSEFDVAESLLHDGKVAAASYIWRSQVIFLFAAFDFFMHELLKYGLFKIHDGSWEETEKYQNIQLRLKDLMLAIDQGCSSDWFLDYVNSLFAGQSMVRYAYVKEHLNLIGLDITEIANDAFFEKGGKEKPLDRMKTCLEGLYDRRNVIAHQLDRRHADARQDEISEDLVHKFMSDLEKIVLAIFKIVKKRN
;
A
#
# COMPACT_ATOMS: atom_id res chain seq x y z
N MET A 1 -37.44 -24.49 -44.85
CA MET A 1 -36.08 -24.02 -44.49
C MET A 1 -35.89 -24.23 -42.99
N ARG A 2 -34.96 -25.08 -42.55
CA ARG A 2 -34.65 -25.28 -41.12
C ARG A 2 -33.73 -24.15 -40.65
N ARG A 3 -34.10 -23.45 -39.56
CA ARG A 3 -33.23 -22.45 -38.90
C ARG A 3 -32.03 -23.18 -38.29
N ASN A 4 -30.82 -22.77 -38.66
CA ASN A 4 -29.60 -23.23 -38.02
C ASN A 4 -29.47 -22.54 -36.66
N LEU A 5 -29.49 -23.33 -35.58
CA LEU A 5 -29.34 -22.88 -34.19
C LEU A 5 -27.94 -23.18 -33.64
N GLY A 6 -26.98 -23.52 -34.51
CA GLY A 6 -25.59 -23.75 -34.12
C GLY A 6 -24.98 -22.47 -33.53
N LEU A 7 -24.55 -22.55 -32.27
CA LEU A 7 -23.75 -21.50 -31.66
C LEU A 7 -22.44 -21.39 -32.43
N SER A 8 -22.12 -20.19 -32.93
CA SER A 8 -20.79 -19.92 -33.48
C SER A 8 -19.75 -20.10 -32.38
N GLU A 9 -18.62 -20.72 -32.70
CA GLU A 9 -17.50 -20.84 -31.75
C GLU A 9 -17.09 -19.48 -31.21
N ARG A 10 -16.85 -19.43 -29.89
CA ARG A 10 -16.43 -18.22 -29.21
C ARG A 10 -15.08 -17.77 -29.77
N LYS A 11 -15.00 -16.51 -30.22
CA LYS A 11 -13.71 -15.88 -30.50
C LYS A 11 -13.03 -15.51 -29.18
N GLU A 12 -12.20 -16.42 -28.69
CA GLU A 12 -11.29 -16.18 -27.56
C GLU A 12 -10.15 -15.24 -27.98
N ASN A 13 -9.50 -14.57 -27.01
CA ASN A 13 -8.41 -13.61 -27.25
C ASN A 13 -8.77 -12.38 -28.12
N THR A 14 -10.03 -11.95 -28.13
CA THR A 14 -10.49 -10.75 -28.85
C THR A 14 -10.25 -9.44 -28.10
N ARG A 15 -9.90 -9.50 -26.80
CA ARG A 15 -9.42 -8.34 -26.05
C ARG A 15 -7.92 -8.22 -26.27
N GLY A 16 -7.50 -7.17 -26.97
CA GLY A 16 -6.09 -6.76 -26.94
C GLY A 16 -5.64 -6.55 -25.50
N PRO A 17 -4.36 -6.76 -25.18
CA PRO A 17 -3.84 -6.46 -23.85
C PRO A 17 -4.14 -4.98 -23.54
N PHE A 18 -4.80 -4.73 -22.43
CA PHE A 18 -4.95 -3.37 -21.91
C PHE A 18 -3.56 -2.94 -21.44
N HIS A 19 -2.92 -2.06 -22.21
CA HIS A 19 -1.64 -1.46 -21.83
C HIS A 19 -1.95 -0.09 -21.25
N THR A 20 -1.69 0.07 -19.97
CA THR A 20 -1.65 1.38 -19.31
C THR A 20 -0.19 1.70 -19.11
N ASP A 21 0.25 2.86 -19.56
CA ASP A 21 1.61 3.33 -19.33
C ASP A 21 1.87 3.47 -17.82
N VAL A 22 3.03 3.01 -17.37
CA VAL A 22 3.42 3.14 -15.97
C VAL A 22 3.83 4.59 -15.71
N VAL A 23 3.04 5.28 -14.88
CA VAL A 23 3.34 6.64 -14.45
C VAL A 23 4.24 6.62 -13.22
N LEU A 24 5.26 7.48 -13.23
CA LEU A 24 6.08 7.81 -12.08
C LEU A 24 5.52 9.09 -11.45
N PHE A 25 5.01 8.98 -10.22
CA PHE A 25 4.51 10.13 -9.47
C PHE A 25 5.62 10.78 -8.65
N GLU A 26 5.61 12.10 -8.58
CA GLU A 26 6.49 12.85 -7.69
C GLU A 26 6.03 12.71 -6.22
N PRO A 27 6.90 12.94 -5.22
CA PRO A 27 6.55 12.71 -3.82
C PRO A 27 5.31 13.48 -3.35
N ASP A 28 5.10 14.70 -3.87
CA ASP A 28 3.93 15.51 -3.54
C ASP A 28 2.63 14.86 -4.06
N GLU A 29 2.64 14.32 -5.27
CA GLU A 29 1.50 13.62 -5.88
C GLU A 29 1.21 12.31 -5.13
N ILE A 30 2.26 11.56 -4.75
CA ILE A 30 2.12 10.34 -3.93
C ILE A 30 1.43 10.66 -2.60
N LEU A 31 1.85 11.74 -1.92
CA LEU A 31 1.24 12.19 -0.69
C LEU A 31 -0.20 12.68 -0.90
N GLU A 32 -0.46 13.41 -1.98
CA GLU A 32 -1.80 13.88 -2.34
C GLU A 32 -2.77 12.72 -2.56
N HIS A 33 -2.38 11.69 -3.33
CA HIS A 33 -3.21 10.50 -3.54
C HIS A 33 -3.52 9.75 -2.23
N TYR A 34 -2.53 9.63 -1.34
CA TYR A 34 -2.74 9.04 -0.02
C TYR A 34 -3.72 9.88 0.81
N ASN A 35 -3.53 11.20 0.85
CA ASN A 35 -4.38 12.10 1.63
C ASN A 35 -5.82 12.10 1.10
N GLN A 36 -6.02 12.12 -0.22
CA GLN A 36 -7.35 12.03 -0.82
C GLN A 36 -8.05 10.74 -0.40
N SER A 37 -7.34 9.60 -0.48
CA SER A 37 -7.87 8.31 -0.04
C SER A 37 -8.24 8.32 1.44
N VAL A 38 -7.38 8.85 2.31
CA VAL A 38 -7.65 8.95 3.76
C VAL A 38 -8.79 9.89 4.06
N CYS A 39 -8.94 11.00 3.34
CA CYS A 39 -10.08 11.92 3.46
C CYS A 39 -11.40 11.21 3.11
N ASP A 40 -11.44 10.46 2.02
CA ASP A 40 -12.63 9.70 1.61
C ASP A 40 -12.99 8.64 2.66
N ILE A 41 -11.99 7.89 3.15
CA ILE A 41 -12.17 6.90 4.22
C ILE A 41 -12.68 7.56 5.50
N ARG A 42 -12.15 8.74 5.87
CA ARG A 42 -12.56 9.48 7.07
C ARG A 42 -14.03 9.89 7.00
N SER A 43 -14.53 10.24 5.81
CA SER A 43 -15.93 10.61 5.63
C SER A 43 -16.91 9.47 5.94
N GLU A 44 -16.46 8.21 5.90
CA GLU A 44 -17.32 7.06 6.25
C GLU A 44 -17.68 7.03 7.75
N PHE A 45 -16.99 7.77 8.61
CA PHE A 45 -17.39 7.89 10.02
C PHE A 45 -18.78 8.50 10.17
N ASP A 46 -19.12 9.54 9.40
CA ASP A 46 -20.43 10.17 9.43
C ASP A 46 -21.55 9.16 9.08
N VAL A 47 -21.24 8.22 8.17
CA VAL A 47 -22.16 7.12 7.79
C VAL A 47 -22.32 6.14 8.96
N ALA A 48 -21.21 5.75 9.61
CA ALA A 48 -21.25 4.87 10.76
C ALA A 48 -22.01 5.51 11.94
N GLU A 49 -21.79 6.79 12.23
CA GLU A 49 -22.49 7.56 13.26
C GLU A 49 -24.00 7.62 12.99
N SER A 50 -24.41 7.89 11.76
CA SER A 50 -25.83 7.88 11.36
C SER A 50 -26.46 6.50 11.59
N LEU A 51 -25.75 5.42 11.26
CA LEU A 51 -26.23 4.06 11.51
C LEU A 51 -26.34 3.74 13.00
N LEU A 52 -25.41 4.23 13.83
CA LEU A 52 -25.48 4.08 15.28
C LEU A 52 -26.68 4.81 15.87
N HIS A 53 -26.94 6.06 15.43
CA HIS A 53 -28.10 6.83 15.86
C HIS A 53 -29.43 6.12 15.53
N ASP A 54 -29.49 5.43 14.39
CA ASP A 54 -30.62 4.59 13.97
C ASP A 54 -30.71 3.23 14.72
N GLY A 55 -29.81 2.94 15.65
CA GLY A 55 -29.73 1.67 16.37
C GLY A 55 -29.19 0.50 15.53
N LYS A 56 -28.64 0.76 14.33
CA LYS A 56 -28.10 -0.23 13.40
C LYS A 56 -26.63 -0.52 13.71
N VAL A 57 -26.34 -0.93 14.96
CA VAL A 57 -24.99 -1.14 15.48
C VAL A 57 -24.16 -2.08 14.60
N ALA A 58 -24.73 -3.21 14.16
CA ALA A 58 -24.03 -4.16 13.30
C ALA A 58 -23.62 -3.56 11.96
N ALA A 59 -24.46 -2.68 11.37
CA ALA A 59 -24.16 -2.01 10.12
C ALA A 59 -23.03 -0.99 10.29
N ALA A 60 -23.06 -0.20 11.37
CA ALA A 60 -21.97 0.73 11.71
C ALA A 60 -20.63 -0.02 11.87
N SER A 61 -20.64 -1.18 12.53
CA SER A 61 -19.44 -2.00 12.66
C SER A 61 -18.94 -2.59 11.32
N TYR A 62 -19.79 -2.74 10.30
CA TYR A 62 -19.33 -3.11 8.97
C TYR A 62 -18.62 -1.94 8.26
N ILE A 63 -19.08 -0.71 8.47
CA ILE A 63 -18.39 0.49 7.98
C ILE A 63 -16.99 0.59 8.59
N TRP A 64 -16.85 0.45 9.91
CA TRP A 64 -15.52 0.46 10.53
C TRP A 64 -14.60 -0.65 9.99
N ARG A 65 -15.14 -1.81 9.64
CA ARG A 65 -14.36 -2.89 9.01
C ARG A 65 -13.93 -2.55 7.58
N SER A 66 -14.80 -1.93 6.78
CA SER A 66 -14.43 -1.46 5.45
C SER A 66 -13.35 -0.40 5.52
N GLN A 67 -13.46 0.56 6.45
CA GLN A 67 -12.42 1.56 6.67
C GLN A 67 -11.06 0.93 6.97
N VAL A 68 -10.98 -0.14 7.80
CA VAL A 68 -9.70 -0.85 8.02
C VAL A 68 -9.14 -1.46 6.72
N ILE A 69 -9.99 -2.05 5.87
CA ILE A 69 -9.55 -2.60 4.57
C ILE A 69 -9.05 -1.46 3.67
N PHE A 70 -9.76 -0.34 3.61
CA PHE A 70 -9.39 0.78 2.75
C PHE A 70 -8.14 1.50 3.23
N LEU A 71 -7.94 1.64 4.55
CA LEU A 71 -6.70 2.19 5.12
C LEU A 71 -5.49 1.33 4.78
N PHE A 72 -5.67 0.01 4.88
CA PHE A 72 -4.65 -0.92 4.42
C PHE A 72 -4.30 -0.66 2.96
N ALA A 73 -5.32 -0.58 2.08
CA ALA A 73 -5.10 -0.40 0.64
C ALA A 73 -4.45 0.96 0.32
N ALA A 74 -4.85 2.03 0.99
CA ALA A 74 -4.27 3.36 0.80
C ALA A 74 -2.78 3.38 1.20
N PHE A 75 -2.43 2.77 2.34
CA PHE A 75 -1.05 2.68 2.78
C PHE A 75 -0.20 1.74 1.90
N ASP A 76 -0.77 0.62 1.45
CA ASP A 76 -0.14 -0.31 0.52
C ASP A 76 0.21 0.39 -0.80
N PHE A 77 -0.74 1.12 -1.37
CA PHE A 77 -0.54 1.95 -2.57
C PHE A 77 0.54 3.01 -2.36
N PHE A 78 0.51 3.74 -1.24
CA PHE A 78 1.55 4.71 -0.89
C PHE A 78 2.95 4.08 -0.90
N MET A 79 3.11 2.90 -0.28
CA MET A 79 4.40 2.20 -0.23
C MET A 79 4.86 1.72 -1.62
N HIS A 80 3.94 1.27 -2.48
CA HIS A 80 4.25 0.89 -3.85
C HIS A 80 4.79 2.07 -4.67
N GLU A 81 4.10 3.20 -4.63
CA GLU A 81 4.50 4.38 -5.39
C GLU A 81 5.80 4.99 -4.84
N LEU A 82 5.97 5.00 -3.51
CA LEU A 82 7.23 5.38 -2.86
C LEU A 82 8.39 4.52 -3.33
N LEU A 83 8.22 3.19 -3.35
CA LEU A 83 9.28 2.27 -3.75
C LEU A 83 9.62 2.45 -5.23
N LYS A 84 8.62 2.61 -6.09
CA LYS A 84 8.81 2.90 -7.52
C LYS A 84 9.63 4.19 -7.70
N TYR A 85 9.25 5.25 -7.00
CA TYR A 85 9.97 6.53 -7.02
C TYR A 85 11.42 6.39 -6.55
N GLY A 86 11.64 5.79 -5.38
CA GLY A 86 12.99 5.64 -4.82
C GLY A 86 13.90 4.77 -5.69
N LEU A 87 13.39 3.68 -6.27
CA LEU A 87 14.16 2.84 -7.19
C LEU A 87 14.50 3.58 -8.48
N PHE A 88 13.58 4.39 -9.01
CA PHE A 88 13.86 5.22 -10.18
C PHE A 88 14.96 6.25 -9.90
N LYS A 89 14.94 6.89 -8.71
CA LYS A 89 16.00 7.81 -8.29
C LYS A 89 17.36 7.15 -8.08
N ILE A 90 17.40 5.88 -7.71
CA ILE A 90 18.66 5.12 -7.69
C ILE A 90 19.10 4.84 -9.14
N HIS A 91 18.17 4.43 -9.99
CA HIS A 91 18.46 4.10 -11.39
C HIS A 91 18.97 5.30 -12.21
N ASP A 92 18.39 6.49 -12.02
CA ASP A 92 18.81 7.72 -12.69
C ASP A 92 20.09 8.36 -12.08
N GLY A 93 20.61 7.77 -11.00
CA GLY A 93 21.82 8.21 -10.31
C GLY A 93 21.62 9.38 -9.34
N SER A 94 20.38 9.82 -9.09
CA SER A 94 20.08 10.87 -8.11
C SER A 94 20.29 10.41 -6.67
N TRP A 95 20.01 9.14 -6.37
CA TRP A 95 20.16 8.50 -5.05
C TRP A 95 21.26 7.44 -5.09
N GLU A 96 21.97 7.26 -3.96
CA GLU A 96 23.01 6.25 -3.84
C GLU A 96 22.43 4.82 -3.95
N GLU A 97 23.15 3.95 -4.65
CA GLU A 97 22.82 2.54 -4.72
C GLU A 97 22.91 1.87 -3.34
N THR A 98 21.97 0.99 -3.05
CA THR A 98 22.02 0.13 -1.86
C THR A 98 22.51 -1.27 -2.24
N GLU A 99 23.07 -2.00 -1.28
CA GLU A 99 23.40 -3.42 -1.47
C GLU A 99 22.18 -4.22 -1.94
N LYS A 100 20.98 -3.89 -1.42
CA LYS A 100 19.75 -4.57 -1.83
C LYS A 100 19.36 -4.25 -3.27
N TYR A 101 19.54 -3.01 -3.72
CA TYR A 101 19.31 -2.62 -5.10
C TYR A 101 20.21 -3.42 -6.06
N GLN A 102 21.50 -3.54 -5.73
CA GLN A 102 22.47 -4.30 -6.53
C GLN A 102 22.14 -5.80 -6.63
N ASN A 103 21.34 -6.32 -5.70
CA ASN A 103 20.92 -7.72 -5.64
C ASN A 103 19.52 -7.97 -6.25
N ILE A 104 18.89 -6.96 -6.87
CA ILE A 104 17.61 -7.15 -7.57
C ILE A 104 17.81 -8.10 -8.77
N GLN A 105 16.97 -9.13 -8.87
CA GLN A 105 17.04 -10.13 -9.95
C GLN A 105 16.34 -9.65 -11.22
N LEU A 106 17.10 -9.49 -12.30
CA LEU A 106 16.58 -9.14 -13.62
C LEU A 106 16.30 -10.42 -14.45
N ARG A 107 15.11 -10.53 -15.04
CA ARG A 107 14.80 -11.64 -15.97
C ARG A 107 15.41 -11.34 -17.32
N LEU A 108 15.82 -12.38 -18.06
CA LEU A 108 16.46 -12.22 -19.37
C LEU A 108 15.62 -11.39 -20.35
N LYS A 109 14.28 -11.53 -20.33
CA LYS A 109 13.38 -10.72 -21.17
C LYS A 109 13.45 -9.22 -20.88
N ASP A 110 13.63 -8.85 -19.60
CA ASP A 110 13.69 -7.45 -19.17
C ASP A 110 15.07 -6.87 -19.52
N LEU A 111 16.13 -7.69 -19.43
CA LEU A 111 17.48 -7.34 -19.92
C LEU A 111 17.49 -7.08 -21.43
N MET A 112 16.84 -7.94 -22.22
CA MET A 112 16.73 -7.74 -23.66
C MET A 112 16.00 -6.43 -23.99
N LEU A 113 14.91 -6.14 -23.28
CA LEU A 113 14.17 -4.88 -23.44
C LEU A 113 15.05 -3.66 -23.12
N ALA A 114 15.85 -3.72 -22.05
CA ALA A 114 16.78 -2.66 -21.68
C ALA A 114 17.84 -2.40 -22.77
N ILE A 115 18.40 -3.47 -23.36
CA ILE A 115 19.37 -3.37 -24.46
C ILE A 115 18.73 -2.75 -25.71
N ASP A 116 17.51 -3.16 -26.05
CA ASP A 116 16.80 -2.69 -27.24
C ASP A 116 16.35 -1.22 -27.14
N GLN A 117 15.98 -0.76 -25.93
CA GLN A 117 15.52 0.61 -25.69
C GLN A 117 16.65 1.64 -25.50
N GLY A 118 17.91 1.21 -25.47
CA GLY A 118 19.08 2.09 -25.42
C GLY A 118 19.12 2.96 -24.16
N CYS A 119 19.03 4.28 -24.33
CA CYS A 119 19.12 5.26 -23.23
C CYS A 119 17.78 5.59 -22.55
N SER A 120 16.66 4.97 -22.94
CA SER A 120 15.38 5.18 -22.24
C SER A 120 15.38 4.49 -20.88
N SER A 121 14.74 5.11 -19.89
CA SER A 121 14.48 4.54 -18.56
C SER A 121 13.07 3.95 -18.43
N ASP A 122 12.25 3.98 -19.49
CA ASP A 122 10.86 3.50 -19.45
C ASP A 122 10.77 2.01 -19.13
N TRP A 123 11.64 1.19 -19.72
CA TRP A 123 11.72 -0.25 -19.40
C TRP A 123 11.92 -0.51 -17.90
N PHE A 124 12.64 0.37 -17.20
CA PHE A 124 12.95 0.19 -15.79
C PHE A 124 11.71 0.44 -14.93
N LEU A 125 10.92 1.46 -15.26
CA LEU A 125 9.63 1.71 -14.59
C LEU A 125 8.66 0.54 -14.78
N ASP A 126 8.54 0.03 -15.99
CA ASP A 126 7.72 -1.15 -16.29
C ASP A 126 8.20 -2.39 -15.53
N TYR A 127 9.52 -2.58 -15.48
CA TYR A 127 10.15 -3.68 -14.75
C TYR A 127 9.86 -3.59 -13.25
N VAL A 128 10.09 -2.44 -12.61
CA VAL A 128 9.84 -2.21 -11.18
C VAL A 128 8.37 -2.41 -10.85
N ASN A 129 7.47 -1.81 -11.65
CA ASN A 129 6.03 -1.97 -11.47
C ASN A 129 5.64 -3.46 -11.55
N SER A 130 6.15 -4.19 -12.54
CA SER A 130 5.89 -5.62 -12.71
C SER A 130 6.48 -6.49 -11.59
N LEU A 131 7.65 -6.11 -11.05
CA LEU A 131 8.34 -6.86 -10.00
C LEU A 131 7.57 -6.84 -8.67
N PHE A 132 6.94 -5.70 -8.37
CA PHE A 132 6.28 -5.49 -7.08
C PHE A 132 4.75 -5.53 -7.12
N ALA A 133 4.09 -5.50 -8.29
CA ALA A 133 2.63 -5.40 -8.42
C ALA A 133 1.79 -6.38 -7.57
N GLY A 134 2.31 -7.57 -7.24
CA GLY A 134 1.61 -8.58 -6.44
C GLY A 134 1.99 -8.63 -4.96
N GLN A 135 2.89 -7.78 -4.49
CA GLN A 135 3.45 -7.85 -3.14
C GLN A 135 2.74 -6.86 -2.21
N SER A 136 2.08 -7.33 -1.16
CA SER A 136 1.55 -6.45 -0.11
C SER A 136 2.70 -5.85 0.72
N MET A 137 2.77 -4.53 0.82
CA MET A 137 3.84 -3.76 1.46
C MET A 137 3.48 -3.19 2.84
N VAL A 138 2.44 -3.69 3.51
CA VAL A 138 1.96 -3.11 4.78
C VAL A 138 2.62 -3.67 6.05
N ARG A 139 3.02 -4.95 6.08
CA ARG A 139 3.63 -5.53 7.29
C ARG A 139 4.93 -4.81 7.65
N TYR A 140 5.23 -4.72 8.95
CA TYR A 140 6.46 -4.07 9.42
C TYR A 140 7.71 -4.63 8.75
N ALA A 141 7.79 -5.95 8.59
CA ALA A 141 8.91 -6.59 7.91
C ALA A 141 9.06 -6.10 6.45
N TYR A 142 7.97 -6.03 5.68
CA TYR A 142 8.01 -5.57 4.29
C TYR A 142 8.30 -4.08 4.19
N VAL A 143 7.66 -3.25 5.03
CA VAL A 143 7.95 -1.80 5.11
C VAL A 143 9.44 -1.59 5.37
N LYS A 144 10.02 -2.25 6.38
CA LYS A 144 11.46 -2.19 6.66
C LYS A 144 12.31 -2.62 5.47
N GLU A 145 11.96 -3.75 4.85
CA GLU A 145 12.73 -4.30 3.74
C GLU A 145 12.74 -3.35 2.53
N HIS A 146 11.59 -2.76 2.19
CA HIS A 146 11.42 -1.83 1.07
C HIS A 146 12.03 -0.46 1.34
N LEU A 147 11.91 0.08 2.56
CA LEU A 147 12.61 1.31 2.93
C LEU A 147 14.13 1.13 2.81
N ASN A 148 14.67 0.03 3.34
CA ASN A 148 16.09 -0.29 3.21
C ASN A 148 16.51 -0.47 1.75
N LEU A 149 15.63 -0.98 0.88
CA LEU A 149 15.90 -1.16 -0.54
C LEU A 149 16.19 0.19 -1.24
N ILE A 150 15.48 1.24 -0.86
CA ILE A 150 15.68 2.61 -1.36
C ILE A 150 16.54 3.48 -0.41
N GLY A 151 17.23 2.83 0.53
CA GLY A 151 18.22 3.46 1.40
C GLY A 151 17.63 4.33 2.51
N LEU A 152 16.35 4.19 2.87
CA LEU A 152 15.72 4.91 3.98
C LEU A 152 15.84 4.12 5.30
N ASP A 153 16.23 4.80 6.39
CA ASP A 153 16.34 4.19 7.72
C ASP A 153 15.00 4.22 8.46
N ILE A 154 14.44 3.04 8.71
CA ILE A 154 13.21 2.88 9.48
C ILE A 154 13.31 3.45 10.90
N THR A 155 14.50 3.50 11.48
CA THR A 155 14.72 4.06 12.83
C THR A 155 14.53 5.57 12.84
N GLU A 156 15.03 6.26 11.81
CA GLU A 156 14.81 7.70 11.62
C GLU A 156 13.32 7.99 11.43
N ILE A 157 12.66 7.23 10.56
CA ILE A 157 11.22 7.35 10.30
C ILE A 157 10.40 7.16 11.57
N ALA A 158 10.67 6.08 12.31
CA ALA A 158 9.94 5.78 13.53
C ALA A 158 10.12 6.89 14.57
N ASN A 159 11.34 7.41 14.73
CA ASN A 159 11.61 8.52 15.65
C ASN A 159 10.87 9.80 15.23
N ASP A 160 10.86 10.18 13.96
CA ASP A 160 10.09 11.37 13.51
C ASP A 160 8.58 11.18 13.72
N ALA A 161 8.06 9.96 13.50
CA ALA A 161 6.64 9.66 13.63
C ALA A 161 6.15 9.60 15.09
N PHE A 162 6.96 9.02 16.00
CA PHE A 162 6.47 8.58 17.31
C PHE A 162 7.34 8.99 18.52
N PHE A 163 8.43 9.73 18.33
CA PHE A 163 9.24 10.14 19.47
C PHE A 163 8.48 11.12 20.37
N GLU A 164 8.32 10.73 21.63
CA GLU A 164 7.73 11.55 22.67
C GLU A 164 8.72 11.68 23.83
N LYS A 165 9.05 12.92 24.22
CA LYS A 165 10.02 13.16 25.30
C LYS A 165 9.50 12.61 26.63
N GLY A 166 10.21 11.63 27.19
CA GLY A 166 9.79 10.94 28.42
C GLY A 166 8.73 9.85 28.19
N GLY A 167 8.42 9.53 26.92
CA GLY A 167 7.58 8.40 26.56
C GLY A 167 8.18 7.06 27.01
N LYS A 168 7.31 6.13 27.40
CA LYS A 168 7.71 4.79 27.85
C LYS A 168 7.83 3.79 26.70
N GLU A 169 7.10 4.02 25.61
CA GLU A 169 7.10 3.16 24.43
C GLU A 169 8.20 3.61 23.46
N LYS A 170 8.96 2.64 22.91
CA LYS A 170 9.97 2.95 21.91
C LYS A 170 9.30 3.24 20.56
N PRO A 171 9.75 4.25 19.80
CA PRO A 171 9.14 4.60 18.52
C PRO A 171 9.03 3.44 17.52
N LEU A 172 10.08 2.61 17.41
CA LEU A 172 10.08 1.42 16.56
C LEU A 172 9.05 0.37 17.00
N ASP A 173 8.87 0.18 18.30
CA ASP A 173 7.90 -0.78 18.84
C ASP A 173 6.47 -0.30 18.55
N ARG A 174 6.21 1.01 18.65
CA ARG A 174 4.93 1.62 18.29
C ARG A 174 4.62 1.47 16.81
N MET A 175 5.60 1.79 15.94
CA MET A 175 5.45 1.63 14.49
C MET A 175 5.17 0.18 14.11
N LYS A 176 5.92 -0.77 14.69
CA LYS A 176 5.71 -2.21 14.48
C LYS A 176 4.32 -2.65 14.94
N THR A 177 3.88 -2.20 16.11
CA THR A 177 2.55 -2.53 16.66
C THR A 177 1.43 -2.00 15.78
N CYS A 178 1.57 -0.77 15.25
CA CYS A 178 0.62 -0.20 14.30
C CYS A 178 0.52 -1.04 13.02
N LEU A 179 1.65 -1.34 12.37
CA LEU A 179 1.68 -2.02 11.08
C LEU A 179 1.26 -3.50 11.17
N GLU A 180 1.74 -4.25 12.16
CA GLU A 180 1.28 -5.64 12.35
C GLU A 180 -0.19 -5.66 12.80
N GLY A 181 -0.61 -4.74 13.67
CA GLY A 181 -2.01 -4.63 14.11
C GLY A 181 -2.96 -4.37 12.93
N LEU A 182 -2.59 -3.45 12.03
CA LEU A 182 -3.36 -3.17 10.83
C LEU A 182 -3.42 -4.37 9.89
N TYR A 183 -2.26 -4.99 9.63
CA TYR A 183 -2.16 -6.15 8.74
C TYR A 183 -2.98 -7.34 9.26
N ASP A 184 -2.81 -7.69 10.52
CA ASP A 184 -3.53 -8.80 11.15
C ASP A 184 -5.03 -8.52 11.16
N ARG A 185 -5.43 -7.31 11.56
CA ARG A 185 -6.85 -6.92 11.60
C ARG A 185 -7.49 -6.98 10.21
N ARG A 186 -6.86 -6.37 9.21
CA ARG A 186 -7.33 -6.42 7.81
C ARG A 186 -7.43 -7.86 7.31
N ASN A 187 -6.48 -8.73 7.63
CA ASN A 187 -6.47 -10.10 7.13
C ASN A 187 -7.64 -10.92 7.66
N VAL A 188 -7.98 -10.81 8.94
CA VAL A 188 -9.15 -11.51 9.49
C VAL A 188 -10.44 -10.95 8.88
N ILE A 189 -10.55 -9.63 8.72
CA ILE A 189 -11.70 -9.00 8.06
C ILE A 189 -11.86 -9.51 6.63
N ALA A 190 -10.80 -9.43 5.82
CA ALA A 190 -10.85 -9.72 4.38
C ALA A 190 -11.06 -11.21 4.08
N HIS A 191 -10.42 -12.11 4.83
CA HIS A 191 -10.51 -13.55 4.54
C HIS A 191 -11.65 -14.26 5.27
N GLN A 192 -12.12 -13.72 6.40
CA GLN A 192 -13.02 -14.45 7.31
C GLN A 192 -14.23 -13.62 7.71
N LEU A 193 -14.45 -12.45 7.09
CA LEU A 193 -15.45 -11.48 7.53
C LEU A 193 -15.31 -11.15 9.02
N ASP A 194 -14.05 -11.11 9.48
CA ASP A 194 -13.68 -10.80 10.85
C ASP A 194 -14.05 -11.87 11.89
N ARG A 195 -14.24 -13.12 11.45
CA ARG A 195 -14.60 -14.24 12.32
C ARG A 195 -13.38 -15.04 12.74
N ARG A 196 -13.33 -15.46 14.00
CA ARG A 196 -12.29 -16.36 14.52
C ARG A 196 -12.46 -17.78 13.97
N HIS A 197 -11.35 -18.42 13.62
CA HIS A 197 -11.35 -19.83 13.21
C HIS A 197 -11.86 -20.79 14.29
N ALA A 198 -11.62 -20.49 15.57
CA ALA A 198 -11.90 -21.43 16.65
C ALA A 198 -13.40 -21.59 16.95
N ASP A 199 -14.19 -20.51 16.82
CA ASP A 199 -15.58 -20.46 17.28
C ASP A 199 -16.52 -19.65 16.38
N ALA A 200 -16.04 -19.16 15.22
CA ALA A 200 -16.77 -18.33 14.27
C ALA A 200 -17.35 -17.00 14.84
N ARG A 201 -16.96 -16.61 16.07
CA ARG A 201 -17.34 -15.32 16.65
C ARG A 201 -16.68 -14.21 15.87
N GLN A 202 -17.45 -13.17 15.56
CA GLN A 202 -16.94 -11.99 14.91
C GLN A 202 -16.27 -11.11 15.95
N ASP A 203 -15.05 -10.68 15.68
CA ASP A 203 -14.31 -9.81 16.60
C ASP A 203 -14.95 -8.42 16.67
N GLU A 204 -15.00 -7.83 17.86
CA GLU A 204 -15.48 -6.47 18.01
C GLU A 204 -14.57 -5.47 17.30
N ILE A 205 -15.17 -4.37 16.85
CA ILE A 205 -14.47 -3.24 16.25
C ILE A 205 -15.08 -1.97 16.80
N SER A 206 -14.22 -1.01 17.13
CA SER A 206 -14.61 0.30 17.62
C SER A 206 -14.10 1.37 16.67
N GLU A 207 -14.80 2.50 16.67
CA GLU A 207 -14.37 3.72 15.98
C GLU A 207 -12.97 4.15 16.43
N ASP A 208 -12.70 4.13 17.74
CA ASP A 208 -11.39 4.46 18.34
C ASP A 208 -10.24 3.64 17.74
N LEU A 209 -10.48 2.36 17.45
CA LEU A 209 -9.46 1.51 16.83
C LEU A 209 -9.13 1.99 15.42
N VAL A 210 -10.15 2.35 14.64
CA VAL A 210 -9.98 2.87 13.27
C VAL A 210 -9.25 4.21 13.31
N HIS A 211 -9.69 5.15 14.17
CA HIS A 211 -9.01 6.44 14.37
C HIS A 211 -7.54 6.27 14.76
N LYS A 212 -7.24 5.31 15.64
CA LYS A 212 -5.86 5.00 16.04
C LYS A 212 -5.02 4.56 14.84
N PHE A 213 -5.51 3.65 14.01
CA PHE A 213 -4.79 3.25 12.80
C PHE A 213 -4.57 4.44 11.86
N MET A 214 -5.61 5.24 11.60
CA MET A 214 -5.50 6.43 10.75
C MET A 214 -4.42 7.39 11.25
N SER A 215 -4.48 7.76 12.53
CA SER A 215 -3.53 8.70 13.14
C SER A 215 -2.10 8.17 13.10
N ASP A 216 -1.88 6.90 13.45
CA ASP A 216 -0.53 6.34 13.48
C ASP A 216 0.04 6.16 12.06
N LEU A 217 -0.77 5.78 11.06
CA LEU A 217 -0.35 5.72 9.66
C LEU A 217 -0.05 7.11 9.08
N GLU A 218 -0.87 8.12 9.38
CA GLU A 218 -0.64 9.50 8.96
C GLU A 218 0.73 10.01 9.44
N LYS A 219 1.09 9.72 10.69
CA LYS A 219 2.42 10.04 11.24
C LYS A 219 3.55 9.33 10.49
N ILE A 220 3.38 8.04 10.19
CA ILE A 220 4.38 7.25 9.44
C ILE A 220 4.57 7.83 8.03
N VAL A 221 3.48 8.06 7.30
CA VAL A 221 3.51 8.61 5.93
C VAL A 221 4.16 9.98 5.91
N LEU A 222 3.80 10.87 6.83
CA LEU A 222 4.41 12.20 6.92
C LEU A 222 5.91 12.13 7.27
N ALA A 223 6.32 11.22 8.15
CA ALA A 223 7.73 11.02 8.49
C ALA A 223 8.54 10.55 7.27
N ILE A 224 8.02 9.57 6.53
CA ILE A 224 8.63 9.09 5.28
C ILE A 224 8.74 10.24 4.27
N PHE A 225 7.63 10.95 4.03
CA PHE A 225 7.57 12.03 3.06
C PHE A 225 8.57 13.15 3.37
N LYS A 226 8.70 13.56 4.64
CA LYS A 226 9.70 14.56 5.05
C LYS A 226 11.13 14.11 4.73
N ILE A 227 11.46 12.83 4.95
CA ILE A 227 12.81 12.32 4.69
C ILE A 227 13.06 12.26 3.18
N VAL A 228 12.10 11.79 2.39
CA VAL A 228 12.19 11.79 0.92
C VAL A 228 12.37 13.21 0.38
N LYS A 229 11.60 14.19 0.87
CA LYS A 229 11.73 15.60 0.49
C LYS A 229 13.09 16.21 0.80
N LYS A 230 13.77 15.78 1.86
CA LYS A 230 15.12 16.25 2.21
C LYS A 230 16.21 15.68 1.28
N ARG A 231 15.92 14.59 0.55
CA ARG A 231 16.85 13.95 -0.39
C ARG A 231 16.75 14.49 -1.81
N ASN A 232 15.67 15.20 -2.13
CA ASN A 232 15.48 15.93 -3.38
C ASN A 232 16.13 17.32 -3.29
#